data_AF-A0A936I2L1-F1
#
_entry.id   AF-A0A936I2L1-F1
#
_cell.length_a   1.000
_cell.length_b   1.000
_cell.length_c   1.000
_cell.angle_alpha   90.00
_cell.angle_beta   90.00
_cell.angle_gamma   90.00
#
_symmetry.space_group_name_H-M   'P 1'
#
loop_
_entity.id
_entity.type
_entity.pdbx_description
1 polymer ?
#
loop_
_entity_poly.entity_id
_entity_poly.type
_entity_poly.pdbx_seq_one_letter_code
_entity_poly.pdbx_strand_id
1 'polypeptide(L)'
;MCDYTITGSCLSAGWFTLDGPTSGTANGVGHFFINYSLDDNTSTTPQSCTLNINGAIFTVTQDGCTSEFDAPTSANVPASGGNGDFDIDSYAPCAWSLSYNCPWVSLGSTSGSGDATINFTALPNQDQTQRTCIITITGGDTFTITQPGCTPPTVATGSYGPLCSNGNLITLAGSPTGGTWSGTGVNGNQFDPGAGTQTLTYTVTQNGCTGSAQTTIVVNSATSWYEDLDGDGDGDPNSSIEACTQPPGYVGSNTDPCPALANLENGDLCDDGNPNTVNDVVTNCIGAGTLLDDDCEGVPGGSAQPGTACDDSDVCTINDVYDANCVCAGTYQDTDGDGTCDAQDGCPNDPNKIAPGVCGCGVADTDTDGDGLADCVDPCPALANLENGDLCDDGNPNTVNDVVTNCICAGTLLDDDCEGVPGGPAQPGTACDDSDVCTINDVYDANCVCVGTYQDTDGDGTCDAQDGCPNDPNKIAPGVCGCGVADTDTDGDGLADCVDPCPALANLENGDLCDDGNPNTVNDVVTNCICAGTLLDDDCEGVPGGPAQPGTACDDSDVCTTMCTMPTVYALAPTRIPTVTAPAMHRTVARMTRTRSHPGFVVAVLPIRIQTVMVLPIA
;
A
#
# COMPACT_ATOMS: atom_id res chain seq x y z
N MET A 1 -48.02 92.62 -29.38
CA MET A 1 -46.66 92.77 -28.83
C MET A 1 -46.83 93.07 -27.37
N CYS A 2 -46.31 92.21 -26.50
CA CYS A 2 -46.44 92.37 -25.05
C CYS A 2 -45.04 92.36 -24.46
N ASP A 3 -44.66 93.42 -23.76
CA ASP A 3 -43.40 93.45 -23.03
C ASP A 3 -43.51 92.55 -21.79
N TYR A 4 -42.48 91.76 -21.54
CA TYR A 4 -42.38 90.91 -20.36
C TYR A 4 -41.15 91.30 -19.53
N THR A 5 -41.30 91.21 -18.21
CA THR A 5 -40.20 91.27 -17.26
C THR A 5 -40.27 90.05 -16.35
N ILE A 6 -39.14 89.37 -16.20
CA ILE A 6 -38.93 88.19 -15.38
C ILE A 6 -38.16 88.64 -14.13
N THR A 7 -38.74 88.36 -12.97
CA THR A 7 -38.13 88.56 -11.65
C THR A 7 -38.30 87.30 -10.80
N GLY A 8 -37.84 87.28 -9.55
CA GLY A 8 -38.06 86.16 -8.63
C GLY A 8 -36.77 85.50 -8.14
N SER A 9 -36.89 84.59 -7.17
CA SER A 9 -35.73 84.00 -6.48
C SER A 9 -34.89 83.07 -7.36
N CYS A 10 -35.45 82.51 -8.44
CA CYS A 10 -34.68 81.65 -9.36
C CYS A 10 -33.52 82.40 -10.02
N LEU A 11 -33.64 83.70 -10.30
CA LEU A 11 -32.57 84.51 -10.92
C LEU A 11 -31.36 84.75 -9.99
N SER A 12 -31.49 84.38 -8.71
CA SER A 12 -30.44 84.41 -7.69
C SER A 12 -30.08 83.03 -7.15
N ALA A 13 -30.74 81.97 -7.64
CA ALA A 13 -30.50 80.60 -7.21
C ALA A 13 -29.31 80.04 -8.00
N GLY A 14 -28.22 79.68 -7.31
CA GLY A 14 -26.98 79.24 -7.96
C GLY A 14 -27.08 77.94 -8.76
N TRP A 15 -28.19 77.21 -8.65
CA TRP A 15 -28.52 75.98 -9.38
C TRP A 15 -29.52 76.19 -10.54
N PHE A 16 -29.96 77.43 -10.79
CA PHE A 16 -30.93 77.75 -11.83
C PHE A 16 -30.32 78.73 -12.84
N THR A 17 -30.32 78.37 -14.12
CA THR A 17 -29.89 79.24 -15.22
C THR A 17 -31.04 79.52 -16.17
N LEU A 18 -31.40 80.80 -16.35
CA LEU A 18 -32.35 81.23 -17.37
C LEU A 18 -31.67 81.29 -18.74
N ASP A 19 -32.16 80.53 -19.72
CA ASP A 19 -31.64 80.55 -21.10
C ASP A 19 -32.29 81.69 -21.91
N GLY A 20 -32.04 82.94 -21.51
CA GLY A 20 -32.55 84.13 -22.20
C GLY A 20 -32.47 85.43 -21.39
N PRO A 21 -32.86 86.58 -21.98
CA PRO A 21 -32.91 87.86 -21.28
C PRO A 21 -34.07 87.91 -20.28
N THR A 22 -33.86 88.58 -19.15
CA THR A 22 -34.88 88.78 -18.10
C THR A 22 -35.95 89.81 -18.47
N SER A 23 -35.85 90.48 -19.62
CA SER A 23 -36.92 91.29 -20.18
C SER A 23 -36.85 91.33 -21.70
N GLY A 24 -37.98 91.60 -22.35
CA GLY A 24 -38.07 91.69 -23.81
C GLY A 24 -39.50 91.87 -24.31
N THR A 25 -39.68 91.96 -25.62
CA THR A 25 -40.98 92.12 -26.27
C THR A 25 -41.40 90.84 -26.97
N ALA A 26 -42.49 90.20 -26.53
CA ALA A 26 -43.06 89.05 -27.20
C ALA A 26 -43.82 89.47 -28.48
N ASN A 27 -43.33 89.03 -29.64
CA ASN A 27 -43.82 89.42 -30.96
C ASN A 27 -44.53 88.25 -31.66
N GLY A 28 -45.86 88.27 -31.66
CA GLY A 28 -46.69 87.28 -32.37
C GLY A 28 -48.10 87.19 -31.81
N VAL A 29 -48.84 86.17 -32.27
CA VAL A 29 -50.11 85.71 -31.68
C VAL A 29 -49.91 84.23 -31.35
N GLY A 30 -49.94 83.86 -30.07
CA GLY A 30 -49.64 82.49 -29.61
C GLY A 30 -48.83 82.46 -28.32
N HIS A 31 -48.29 81.29 -27.98
CA HIS A 31 -47.47 81.09 -26.78
C HIS A 31 -46.04 81.62 -26.99
N PHE A 32 -45.48 82.24 -25.97
CA PHE A 32 -44.06 82.56 -25.87
C PHE A 32 -43.40 81.57 -24.90
N PHE A 33 -42.23 81.06 -25.26
CA PHE A 33 -41.52 80.02 -24.52
C PHE A 33 -40.29 80.58 -23.83
N ILE A 34 -40.18 80.29 -22.53
CA ILE A 34 -39.00 80.61 -21.71
C ILE A 34 -38.32 79.28 -21.40
N ASN A 35 -37.03 79.19 -21.76
CA ASN A 35 -36.19 78.04 -21.46
C ASN A 35 -35.32 78.32 -20.23
N TYR A 36 -35.01 77.27 -19.50
CA TYR A 36 -34.05 77.31 -18.39
C TYR A 36 -33.28 75.98 -18.32
N SER A 37 -32.22 75.95 -17.54
CA SER A 37 -31.51 74.73 -17.16
C SER A 37 -31.26 74.73 -15.65
N LEU A 38 -31.18 73.53 -15.08
CA LEU A 38 -30.89 73.30 -13.67
C LEU A 38 -29.55 72.59 -13.55
N ASP A 39 -28.79 72.92 -12.50
CA ASP A 39 -27.70 72.07 -12.01
C ASP A 39 -28.28 70.96 -11.12
N ASP A 40 -27.53 69.89 -10.92
CA ASP A 40 -27.97 68.74 -10.12
C ASP A 40 -28.09 69.09 -8.61
N ASN A 41 -29.22 68.73 -7.99
CA ASN A 41 -29.39 68.88 -6.54
C ASN A 41 -28.72 67.71 -5.80
N THR A 42 -27.49 67.89 -5.35
CA THR A 42 -26.76 66.86 -4.56
C THR A 42 -27.18 66.79 -3.08
N SER A 43 -28.18 67.58 -2.64
CA SER A 43 -28.66 67.58 -1.25
C SER A 43 -29.86 66.65 -1.09
N THR A 44 -29.97 65.97 0.05
CA THR A 44 -31.17 65.19 0.42
C THR A 44 -32.41 66.06 0.65
N THR A 45 -32.25 67.39 0.74
CA THR A 45 -33.37 68.35 0.82
C THR A 45 -33.84 68.78 -0.57
N PRO A 46 -35.14 68.67 -0.90
CA PRO A 46 -35.70 69.31 -2.08
C PRO A 46 -35.46 70.82 -2.08
N GLN A 47 -35.14 71.40 -3.24
CA GLN A 47 -34.93 72.83 -3.41
C GLN A 47 -35.99 73.44 -4.34
N SER A 48 -36.36 74.70 -4.08
CA SER A 48 -37.34 75.40 -4.90
C SER A 48 -37.05 76.89 -5.01
N CYS A 49 -37.49 77.48 -6.12
CA CYS A 49 -37.40 78.90 -6.39
C CYS A 49 -38.62 79.36 -7.19
N THR A 50 -38.85 80.68 -7.27
CA THR A 50 -39.95 81.24 -8.06
C THR A 50 -39.45 82.17 -9.15
N LEU A 51 -40.16 82.14 -10.28
CA LEU A 51 -40.16 83.16 -11.32
C LEU A 51 -41.48 83.93 -11.24
N ASN A 52 -41.40 85.25 -11.38
CA ASN A 52 -42.54 86.15 -11.49
C ASN A 52 -42.44 86.87 -12.85
N ILE A 53 -43.39 86.59 -13.73
CA ILE A 53 -43.45 87.07 -15.10
C ILE A 53 -44.69 87.95 -15.22
N ASN A 54 -44.49 89.27 -15.24
CA ASN A 54 -45.58 90.27 -15.25
C ASN A 54 -46.68 90.08 -14.19
N GLY A 55 -46.37 89.48 -13.03
CA GLY A 55 -47.31 89.18 -11.95
C GLY A 55 -47.77 87.71 -11.87
N ALA A 56 -47.53 86.90 -12.90
CA ALA A 56 -47.78 85.46 -12.85
C ALA A 56 -46.60 84.73 -12.19
N ILE A 57 -46.87 83.91 -11.18
CA ILE A 57 -45.86 83.16 -10.43
C ILE A 57 -45.76 81.73 -10.97
N PHE A 58 -44.53 81.31 -11.27
CA PHE A 58 -44.18 79.93 -11.57
C PHE A 58 -43.17 79.44 -10.54
N THR A 59 -43.41 78.28 -9.94
CA THR A 59 -42.49 77.65 -8.97
C THR A 59 -41.72 76.54 -9.67
N VAL A 60 -40.40 76.62 -9.60
CA VAL A 60 -39.50 75.53 -9.97
C VAL A 60 -39.19 74.77 -8.69
N THR A 61 -39.45 73.46 -8.67
CA THR A 61 -39.04 72.56 -7.61
C THR A 61 -38.15 71.48 -8.22
N GLN A 62 -37.07 71.14 -7.52
CA GLN A 62 -36.18 70.03 -7.82
C GLN A 62 -36.10 69.16 -6.58
N ASP A 63 -36.36 67.87 -6.74
CA ASP A 63 -36.36 66.93 -5.60
C ASP A 63 -34.97 66.79 -4.98
N GLY A 64 -34.93 66.29 -3.75
CA GLY A 64 -33.69 65.97 -3.06
C GLY A 64 -33.07 64.69 -3.61
N CYS A 65 -31.75 64.57 -3.52
CA CYS A 65 -31.07 63.30 -3.75
C CYS A 65 -31.58 62.22 -2.79
N THR A 66 -32.09 61.13 -3.36
CA THR A 66 -32.47 59.90 -2.66
C THR A 66 -31.65 58.73 -3.20
N SER A 67 -31.38 57.77 -2.32
CA SER A 67 -30.77 56.48 -2.67
C SER A 67 -31.47 55.40 -1.85
N GLU A 68 -32.07 54.43 -2.53
CA GLU A 68 -32.82 53.33 -1.93
C GLU A 68 -32.23 51.97 -2.36
N PHE A 69 -32.65 50.89 -1.71
CA PHE A 69 -32.29 49.53 -2.14
C PHE A 69 -33.36 49.01 -3.12
N ASP A 70 -32.96 48.49 -4.28
CA ASP A 70 -33.91 47.81 -5.18
C ASP A 70 -34.47 46.55 -4.50
N ALA A 71 -35.67 46.13 -4.91
CA ALA A 71 -36.34 44.96 -4.40
C ALA A 71 -35.68 43.66 -4.94
N PRO A 72 -35.28 42.71 -4.07
CA PRO A 72 -35.70 42.57 -2.68
C PRO A 72 -34.75 43.23 -1.67
N THR A 73 -35.31 43.94 -0.68
CA THR A 73 -34.56 44.55 0.44
C THR A 73 -34.08 43.55 1.52
N SER A 74 -33.93 42.28 1.17
CA SER A 74 -33.42 41.24 2.07
C SER A 74 -32.82 40.05 1.35
N ALA A 75 -31.86 39.38 1.99
CA ALA A 75 -31.25 38.15 1.52
C ALA A 75 -31.18 37.09 2.63
N ASN A 76 -31.24 35.82 2.22
CA ASN A 76 -30.98 34.68 3.10
C ASN A 76 -29.67 34.01 2.69
N VAL A 77 -28.77 33.81 3.65
CA VAL A 77 -27.50 33.07 3.45
C VAL A 77 -27.58 31.75 4.22
N PRO A 78 -27.07 30.63 3.70
CA PRO A 78 -26.94 29.39 4.47
C PRO A 78 -26.13 29.57 5.78
N ALA A 79 -26.37 28.69 6.76
CA ALA A 79 -25.57 28.67 7.99
C ALA A 79 -24.06 28.45 7.72
N SER A 80 -23.69 27.80 6.62
CA SER A 80 -22.30 27.66 6.16
C SER A 80 -21.63 28.94 5.67
N GLY A 81 -22.35 30.08 5.66
CA GLY A 81 -21.89 31.30 5.01
C GLY A 81 -22.06 31.24 3.49
N GLY A 82 -21.55 32.28 2.81
CA GLY A 82 -21.62 32.41 1.36
C GLY A 82 -21.52 33.86 0.88
N ASN A 83 -21.73 34.03 -0.42
CA ASN A 83 -21.70 35.32 -1.10
C ASN A 83 -23.10 35.67 -1.61
N GLY A 84 -23.34 36.96 -1.78
CA GLY A 84 -24.52 37.51 -2.44
C GLY A 84 -24.31 38.97 -2.81
N ASP A 85 -25.36 39.59 -3.28
CA ASP A 85 -25.37 40.96 -3.77
C ASP A 85 -26.73 41.62 -3.51
N PHE A 86 -26.74 42.96 -3.57
CA PHE A 86 -27.94 43.79 -3.59
C PHE A 86 -27.66 45.04 -4.42
N ASP A 87 -28.70 45.57 -5.06
CA ASP A 87 -28.61 46.76 -5.88
C ASP A 87 -29.08 48.01 -5.10
N ILE A 88 -28.45 49.14 -5.40
CA ILE A 88 -28.81 50.48 -4.93
C ILE A 88 -29.28 51.25 -6.15
N ASP A 89 -30.51 51.78 -6.08
CA ASP A 89 -31.04 52.73 -7.06
C ASP A 89 -30.78 54.15 -6.54
N SER A 90 -30.09 54.96 -7.33
CA SER A 90 -29.68 56.31 -6.94
C SER A 90 -29.35 57.16 -8.17
N TYR A 91 -29.88 58.38 -8.23
CA TYR A 91 -29.58 59.26 -9.37
C TYR A 91 -28.07 59.59 -9.43
N ALA A 92 -27.52 59.73 -10.64
CA ALA A 92 -26.06 59.75 -10.90
C ALA A 92 -25.18 60.77 -10.13
N PRO A 93 -25.66 61.93 -9.63
CA PRO A 93 -24.88 62.84 -8.80
C PRO A 93 -25.09 62.60 -7.28
N CYS A 94 -25.98 61.71 -6.90
CA CYS A 94 -26.31 61.43 -5.50
C CYS A 94 -25.30 60.44 -4.89
N ALA A 95 -24.59 60.90 -3.86
CA ALA A 95 -23.65 60.06 -3.11
C ALA A 95 -24.37 59.31 -2.00
N TRP A 96 -24.09 58.02 -1.89
CA TRP A 96 -24.61 57.14 -0.84
C TRP A 96 -23.47 56.56 -0.01
N SER A 97 -23.77 56.22 1.24
CA SER A 97 -22.89 55.47 2.14
C SER A 97 -23.69 54.45 2.95
N LEU A 98 -23.03 53.34 3.27
CA LEU A 98 -23.60 52.21 3.98
C LEU A 98 -23.00 52.09 5.39
N SER A 99 -23.87 51.86 6.36
CA SER A 99 -23.49 51.47 7.72
C SER A 99 -24.13 50.13 8.05
N TYR A 100 -23.45 49.29 8.83
CA TYR A 100 -23.98 47.97 9.20
C TYR A 100 -23.47 47.53 10.58
N ASN A 101 -24.27 46.71 11.26
CA ASN A 101 -24.09 46.40 12.68
C ASN A 101 -23.44 45.05 12.98
N CYS A 102 -22.90 44.35 11.97
CA CYS A 102 -22.47 42.97 12.09
C CYS A 102 -21.00 42.76 11.66
N PRO A 103 -20.17 42.05 12.45
CA PRO A 103 -18.79 41.74 12.07
C PRO A 103 -18.67 40.50 11.16
N TRP A 104 -19.77 39.77 10.93
CA TRP A 104 -19.79 38.53 10.16
C TRP A 104 -20.17 38.71 8.68
N VAL A 105 -20.50 39.94 8.26
CA VAL A 105 -20.64 40.31 6.84
C VAL A 105 -19.55 41.32 6.48
N SER A 106 -18.95 41.16 5.30
CA SER A 106 -18.10 42.16 4.65
C SER A 106 -18.72 42.61 3.34
N LEU A 107 -18.78 43.93 3.10
CA LEU A 107 -19.25 44.52 1.85
C LEU A 107 -18.06 44.86 0.94
N GLY A 108 -18.21 44.68 -0.37
CA GLY A 108 -17.19 45.02 -1.37
C GLY A 108 -17.02 46.52 -1.58
N SER A 109 -18.04 47.32 -1.23
CA SER A 109 -18.01 48.79 -1.20
C SER A 109 -18.97 49.30 -0.14
N THR A 110 -18.61 50.39 0.53
CA THR A 110 -19.43 51.02 1.59
C THR A 110 -19.83 52.47 1.27
N SER A 111 -19.41 52.99 0.12
CA SER A 111 -19.83 54.30 -0.39
C SER A 111 -19.66 54.35 -1.91
N GLY A 112 -20.41 55.25 -2.55
CA GLY A 112 -20.38 55.49 -3.98
C GLY A 112 -21.36 56.58 -4.40
N SER A 113 -21.68 56.62 -5.68
CA SER A 113 -22.62 57.59 -6.26
C SER A 113 -23.30 57.03 -7.50
N GLY A 114 -24.58 57.33 -7.69
CA GLY A 114 -25.38 56.70 -8.74
C GLY A 114 -25.73 55.23 -8.44
N ASP A 115 -26.43 54.59 -9.38
CA ASP A 115 -26.83 53.18 -9.27
C ASP A 115 -25.62 52.24 -9.08
N ALA A 116 -25.74 51.23 -8.21
CA ALA A 116 -24.63 50.34 -7.90
C ALA A 116 -25.04 48.96 -7.34
N THR A 117 -24.39 47.90 -7.83
CA THR A 117 -24.45 46.55 -7.27
C THR A 117 -23.40 46.35 -6.18
N ILE A 118 -23.83 46.07 -4.95
CA ILE A 118 -22.95 45.84 -3.80
C ILE A 118 -22.86 44.35 -3.50
N ASN A 119 -21.68 43.78 -3.75
CA ASN A 119 -21.37 42.40 -3.39
C ASN A 119 -21.08 42.30 -1.89
N PHE A 120 -21.54 41.24 -1.23
CA PHE A 120 -21.24 40.91 0.15
C PHE A 120 -20.73 39.47 0.32
N THR A 121 -19.99 39.25 1.42
CA THR A 121 -19.60 37.91 1.88
C THR A 121 -20.00 37.76 3.34
N ALA A 122 -20.67 36.66 3.68
CA ALA A 122 -21.09 36.33 5.02
C ALA A 122 -20.34 35.09 5.53
N LEU A 123 -19.72 35.21 6.71
CA LEU A 123 -19.04 34.12 7.39
C LEU A 123 -20.03 33.03 7.86
N PRO A 124 -19.58 31.78 8.10
CA PRO A 124 -20.41 30.74 8.69
C PRO A 124 -21.01 31.18 10.04
N ASN A 125 -22.27 30.83 10.27
CA ASN A 125 -22.89 30.87 11.59
C ASN A 125 -22.67 29.53 12.27
N GLN A 126 -21.81 29.51 13.30
CA GLN A 126 -21.54 28.30 14.09
C GLN A 126 -22.48 28.20 15.32
N ASP A 127 -23.21 29.27 15.63
CA ASP A 127 -24.22 29.29 16.68
C ASP A 127 -25.52 28.63 16.20
N GLN A 128 -26.20 27.92 17.10
CA GLN A 128 -27.48 27.24 16.82
C GLN A 128 -28.66 28.22 16.70
N THR A 129 -28.45 29.50 16.99
CA THR A 129 -29.45 30.56 16.87
C THR A 129 -29.33 31.30 15.54
N GLN A 130 -30.47 31.70 14.96
CA GLN A 130 -30.49 32.58 13.80
C GLN A 130 -29.90 33.94 14.16
N ARG A 131 -29.09 34.50 13.25
CA ARG A 131 -28.56 35.87 13.35
C ARG A 131 -28.93 36.70 12.13
N THR A 132 -28.96 38.01 12.31
CA THR A 132 -29.32 38.99 11.28
C THR A 132 -28.29 40.10 11.23
N CYS A 133 -28.10 40.66 10.03
CA CYS A 133 -27.33 41.87 9.80
C CYS A 133 -28.23 42.89 9.13
N ILE A 134 -28.22 44.12 9.65
CA ILE A 134 -28.96 45.23 9.08
C ILE A 134 -27.93 46.19 8.48
N ILE A 135 -28.08 46.44 7.18
CA ILE A 135 -27.31 47.43 6.43
C ILE A 135 -28.24 48.62 6.22
N THR A 136 -27.84 49.81 6.64
CA THR A 136 -28.59 51.06 6.47
C THR A 136 -27.89 51.94 5.44
N ILE A 137 -28.62 52.37 4.42
CA ILE A 137 -28.14 53.36 3.43
C ILE A 137 -28.37 54.79 3.91
N THR A 138 -27.60 55.72 3.36
CA THR A 138 -27.82 57.16 3.54
C THR A 138 -29.21 57.53 3.00
N GLY A 139 -30.08 58.03 3.87
CA GLY A 139 -31.53 58.18 3.61
C GLY A 139 -32.39 57.45 4.64
N GLY A 140 -31.89 56.32 5.16
CA GLY A 140 -32.49 55.59 6.29
C GLY A 140 -33.07 54.22 5.94
N ASP A 141 -33.17 53.87 4.65
CA ASP A 141 -33.64 52.55 4.22
C ASP A 141 -32.69 51.43 4.67
N THR A 142 -33.22 50.21 4.75
CA THR A 142 -32.49 49.07 5.30
C THR A 142 -32.58 47.83 4.43
N PHE A 143 -31.44 47.15 4.29
CA PHE A 143 -31.33 45.83 3.71
C PHE A 143 -31.01 44.82 4.82
N THR A 144 -31.77 43.72 4.91
CA THR A 144 -31.58 42.72 5.97
C THR A 144 -31.03 41.41 5.43
N ILE A 145 -29.83 41.02 5.89
CA ILE A 145 -29.29 39.68 5.66
C ILE A 145 -29.66 38.80 6.84
N THR A 146 -30.36 37.69 6.58
CA THR A 146 -30.69 36.68 7.58
C THR A 146 -29.85 35.42 7.36
N GLN A 147 -29.28 34.88 8.44
CA GLN A 147 -28.52 33.64 8.42
C GLN A 147 -29.06 32.71 9.53
N PRO A 148 -29.57 31.51 9.17
CA PRO A 148 -30.16 30.61 10.14
C PRO A 148 -29.11 30.09 11.12
N GLY A 149 -29.60 29.52 12.22
CA GLY A 149 -28.76 28.76 13.13
C GLY A 149 -28.10 27.59 12.42
N CYS A 150 -26.87 27.30 12.83
CA CYS A 150 -26.20 26.05 12.55
C CYS A 150 -27.04 24.86 13.05
N THR A 151 -27.10 23.77 12.28
CA THR A 151 -27.75 22.51 12.69
C THR A 151 -26.70 21.49 13.13
N PRO A 152 -26.62 21.14 14.43
CA PRO A 152 -25.69 20.12 14.91
C PRO A 152 -25.93 18.76 14.22
N PRO A 153 -24.87 18.00 13.90
CA PRO A 153 -25.04 16.61 13.50
C PRO A 153 -25.75 15.82 14.61
N THR A 154 -26.65 14.91 14.24
CA THR A 154 -27.19 13.94 15.20
C THR A 154 -26.08 12.98 15.58
N VAL A 155 -25.69 12.98 16.85
CA VAL A 155 -24.58 12.17 17.36
C VAL A 155 -25.12 10.98 18.14
N ALA A 156 -24.53 9.82 17.93
CA ALA A 156 -24.80 8.60 18.67
C ALA A 156 -23.49 7.99 19.20
N THR A 157 -23.51 7.55 20.44
CA THR A 157 -22.45 6.81 21.11
C THR A 157 -22.73 5.31 21.07
N GLY A 158 -21.67 4.49 21.12
CA GLY A 158 -21.82 3.08 21.44
C GLY A 158 -22.34 2.85 22.87
N SER A 159 -22.96 1.69 23.08
CA SER A 159 -23.21 1.15 24.41
C SER A 159 -22.05 0.23 24.77
N TYR A 160 -21.42 0.49 25.91
CA TYR A 160 -20.39 -0.34 26.49
C TYR A 160 -20.96 -0.85 27.81
N GLY A 161 -21.08 -2.18 27.93
CA GLY A 161 -21.73 -2.82 29.07
C GLY A 161 -20.99 -2.61 30.39
N PRO A 162 -21.44 -3.21 31.49
CA PRO A 162 -20.64 -3.22 32.72
C PRO A 162 -19.28 -3.86 32.42
N LEU A 163 -18.20 -3.10 32.65
CA LEU A 163 -16.83 -3.55 32.47
C LEU A 163 -16.21 -3.91 33.82
N CYS A 164 -15.04 -4.54 33.78
CA CYS A 164 -14.25 -4.85 34.97
C CYS A 164 -12.99 -4.00 35.03
N SER A 165 -12.56 -3.58 36.22
CA SER A 165 -11.45 -2.63 36.37
C SER A 165 -10.05 -3.18 36.08
N ASN A 166 -9.91 -4.50 35.95
CA ASN A 166 -8.71 -5.17 35.44
C ASN A 166 -8.90 -5.67 33.99
N GLY A 167 -9.95 -5.22 33.30
CA GLY A 167 -10.25 -5.58 31.92
C GLY A 167 -9.37 -4.86 30.89
N ASN A 168 -9.34 -5.41 29.67
CA ASN A 168 -8.60 -4.83 28.55
C ASN A 168 -9.16 -3.46 28.11
N LEU A 169 -8.29 -2.64 27.48
CA LEU A 169 -8.67 -1.38 26.85
C LEU A 169 -9.80 -1.57 25.82
N ILE A 170 -10.83 -0.74 25.91
CA ILE A 170 -11.98 -0.76 24.99
C ILE A 170 -11.82 0.29 23.90
N THR A 171 -12.06 -0.07 22.64
CA THR A 171 -12.09 0.90 21.53
C THR A 171 -13.47 1.54 21.42
N LEU A 172 -13.52 2.86 21.55
CA LEU A 172 -14.73 3.67 21.50
C LEU A 172 -15.10 4.04 20.06
N ALA A 173 -16.29 3.63 19.63
CA ALA A 173 -16.92 4.01 18.37
C ALA A 173 -18.05 5.02 18.59
N GLY A 174 -18.00 6.12 17.82
CA GLY A 174 -19.04 7.15 17.78
C GLY A 174 -19.48 7.39 16.34
N SER A 175 -20.76 7.75 16.17
CA SER A 175 -21.37 8.08 14.88
C SER A 175 -21.92 9.50 14.91
N PRO A 176 -21.72 10.31 13.86
CA PRO A 176 -20.90 10.07 12.67
C PRO A 176 -19.39 10.07 12.99
N THR A 177 -18.59 9.38 12.17
CA THR A 177 -17.13 9.22 12.36
C THR A 177 -16.35 10.53 12.21
N GLY A 178 -15.19 10.62 12.85
CA GLY A 178 -14.27 11.77 12.75
C GLY A 178 -14.36 12.78 13.90
N GLY A 179 -15.24 12.54 14.87
CA GLY A 179 -15.23 13.24 16.16
C GLY A 179 -14.15 12.75 17.14
N THR A 180 -14.07 13.40 18.29
CA THR A 180 -13.16 13.11 19.40
C THR A 180 -13.90 12.62 20.63
N TRP A 181 -13.26 11.75 21.41
CA TRP A 181 -13.73 11.30 22.71
C TRP A 181 -13.06 12.07 23.85
N SER A 182 -13.79 12.30 24.93
CA SER A 182 -13.26 12.87 26.17
C SER A 182 -13.94 12.28 27.41
N GLY A 183 -13.19 12.22 28.51
CA GLY A 183 -13.60 11.67 29.79
C GLY A 183 -12.42 11.03 30.53
N THR A 184 -12.64 10.65 31.79
CA THR A 184 -11.66 9.89 32.58
C THR A 184 -11.37 8.54 31.90
N GLY A 185 -10.11 8.12 31.85
CA GLY A 185 -9.69 6.86 31.22
C GLY A 185 -9.61 6.90 29.68
N VAL A 186 -9.94 8.02 29.02
CA VAL A 186 -9.90 8.11 27.55
C VAL A 186 -8.52 8.57 27.05
N ASN A 187 -7.93 7.81 26.13
CA ASN A 187 -6.77 8.20 25.34
C ASN A 187 -7.05 7.98 23.84
N GLY A 188 -7.20 9.07 23.08
CA GLY A 188 -7.63 9.01 21.69
C GLY A 188 -9.02 8.38 21.55
N ASN A 189 -9.10 7.19 20.95
CA ASN A 189 -10.32 6.38 20.84
C ASN A 189 -10.28 5.13 21.75
N GLN A 190 -9.33 5.01 22.68
CA GLN A 190 -9.24 3.91 23.64
C GLN A 190 -9.75 4.38 25.01
N PHE A 191 -10.39 3.47 25.74
CA PHE A 191 -10.87 3.66 27.10
C PHE A 191 -10.24 2.61 28.02
N ASP A 192 -9.55 3.10 29.04
CA ASP A 192 -9.02 2.36 30.17
C ASP A 192 -10.09 2.27 31.27
N PRO A 193 -10.60 1.06 31.61
CA PRO A 193 -11.69 0.90 32.56
C PRO A 193 -11.23 1.11 34.01
N GLY A 194 -11.03 2.38 34.40
CA GLY A 194 -10.92 2.74 35.81
C GLY A 194 -12.24 2.53 36.57
N ALA A 195 -12.19 1.87 37.73
CA ALA A 195 -13.35 1.53 38.55
C ALA A 195 -14.28 2.74 38.87
N GLY A 196 -15.58 2.50 38.87
CA GLY A 196 -16.63 3.51 39.09
C GLY A 196 -17.50 3.76 37.86
N THR A 197 -18.39 4.74 37.96
CA THR A 197 -19.28 5.13 36.86
C THR A 197 -18.67 6.28 36.05
N GLN A 198 -18.26 5.98 34.83
CA GLN A 198 -17.54 6.90 33.96
C GLN A 198 -18.48 7.47 32.88
N THR A 199 -18.60 8.80 32.81
CA THR A 199 -19.38 9.47 31.76
C THR A 199 -18.44 10.00 30.68
N LEU A 200 -18.54 9.43 29.48
CA LEU A 200 -17.72 9.79 28.33
C LEU A 200 -18.54 10.63 27.35
N THR A 201 -17.89 11.62 26.73
CA THR A 201 -18.50 12.49 25.72
C THR A 201 -17.85 12.27 24.37
N TYR A 202 -18.65 11.99 23.34
CA TYR A 202 -18.23 12.03 21.94
C TYR A 202 -18.66 13.35 21.32
N THR A 203 -17.74 14.04 20.66
CA THR A 203 -17.97 15.37 20.06
C THR A 203 -17.52 15.36 18.61
N VAL A 204 -18.38 15.79 17.68
CA VAL A 204 -18.07 15.83 16.24
C VAL A 204 -18.53 17.13 15.61
N THR A 205 -17.66 17.73 14.80
CA THR A 205 -17.94 18.96 14.06
C THR A 205 -18.14 18.65 12.58
N GLN A 206 -19.29 18.97 12.03
CA GLN A 206 -19.58 18.88 10.58
C GLN A 206 -20.21 20.17 10.07
N ASN A 207 -19.83 20.62 8.88
CA ASN A 207 -20.35 21.85 8.26
C ASN A 207 -20.22 23.11 9.15
N GLY A 208 -19.21 23.15 10.03
CA GLY A 208 -19.02 24.22 11.03
C GLY A 208 -19.85 24.07 12.31
N CYS A 209 -20.66 23.02 12.41
CA CYS A 209 -21.54 22.74 13.55
C CYS A 209 -21.01 21.62 14.43
N THR A 210 -20.89 21.87 15.73
CA THR A 210 -20.52 20.85 16.71
C THR A 210 -21.76 20.22 17.34
N GLY A 211 -21.85 18.90 17.24
CA GLY A 211 -22.79 18.08 18.02
C GLY A 211 -22.03 17.19 19.00
N SER A 212 -22.68 16.78 20.07
CA SER A 212 -22.13 15.82 21.01
C SER A 212 -23.20 14.87 21.55
N ALA A 213 -22.75 13.70 22.00
CA ALA A 213 -23.56 12.74 22.74
C ALA A 213 -22.71 12.13 23.85
N GLN A 214 -23.37 11.64 24.91
CA GLN A 214 -22.69 11.01 26.04
C GLN A 214 -23.02 9.51 26.10
N THR A 215 -22.16 8.77 26.77
CA THR A 215 -22.42 7.39 27.19
C THR A 215 -21.88 7.22 28.60
N THR A 216 -22.58 6.42 29.40
CA THR A 216 -22.19 6.12 30.77
C THR A 216 -21.78 4.66 30.84
N ILE A 217 -20.53 4.43 31.21
CA ILE A 217 -19.93 3.11 31.37
C ILE A 217 -19.84 2.83 32.87
N VAL A 218 -20.45 1.74 33.32
CA VAL A 218 -20.27 1.26 34.69
C VAL A 218 -19.06 0.34 34.69
N VAL A 219 -18.03 0.68 35.45
CA VAL A 219 -16.86 -0.18 35.66
C VAL A 219 -16.93 -0.71 37.08
N ASN A 220 -17.13 -2.01 37.22
CA ASN A 220 -17.08 -2.69 38.50
C ASN A 220 -15.61 -2.76 38.97
N SER A 221 -15.37 -2.61 40.27
CA SER A 221 -14.07 -2.89 40.86
C SER A 221 -13.82 -4.39 40.83
N ALA A 222 -12.63 -4.81 40.39
CA ALA A 222 -12.16 -6.17 40.62
C ALA A 222 -11.94 -6.38 42.13
N THR A 223 -12.35 -7.54 42.63
CA THR A 223 -12.09 -7.99 44.00
C THR A 223 -11.39 -9.35 43.94
N SER A 224 -10.64 -9.68 44.98
CA SER A 224 -10.12 -11.04 45.17
C SER A 224 -11.28 -12.01 45.40
N TRP A 225 -11.19 -13.17 44.74
CA TRP A 225 -12.02 -14.35 44.95
C TRP A 225 -11.09 -15.53 45.19
N TYR A 226 -11.43 -16.40 46.12
CA TYR A 226 -10.59 -17.49 46.63
C TYR A 226 -11.22 -18.83 46.28
N GLU A 227 -10.40 -19.81 45.89
CA GLU A 227 -10.88 -21.10 45.38
C GLU A 227 -11.57 -21.90 46.50
N ASP A 228 -12.78 -22.37 46.21
CA ASP A 228 -13.66 -23.14 47.09
C ASP A 228 -13.83 -24.52 46.44
N LEU A 229 -12.93 -25.45 46.80
CA LEU A 229 -12.76 -26.74 46.14
C LEU A 229 -13.71 -27.82 46.67
N ASP A 230 -14.14 -27.72 47.93
CA ASP A 230 -15.04 -28.69 48.57
C ASP A 230 -16.50 -28.19 48.73
N GLY A 231 -16.74 -26.88 48.56
CA GLY A 231 -18.07 -26.28 48.46
C GLY A 231 -18.69 -25.83 49.79
N ASP A 232 -17.90 -25.63 50.84
CA ASP A 232 -18.43 -25.19 52.14
C ASP A 232 -18.74 -23.68 52.26
N GLY A 233 -18.10 -22.86 51.41
CA GLY A 233 -18.29 -21.41 51.34
C GLY A 233 -17.12 -20.58 51.86
N ASP A 234 -16.10 -21.20 52.45
CA ASP A 234 -14.79 -20.62 52.70
C ASP A 234 -13.82 -20.96 51.55
N GLY A 235 -12.70 -20.21 51.43
CA GLY A 235 -11.83 -20.34 50.26
C GLY A 235 -10.36 -20.15 50.59
N ASP A 236 -9.49 -20.85 49.84
CA ASP A 236 -8.06 -20.93 50.11
C ASP A 236 -7.38 -19.55 49.98
N PRO A 237 -6.81 -18.97 51.05
CA PRO A 237 -6.10 -17.69 50.99
C PRO A 237 -4.86 -17.71 50.05
N ASN A 238 -4.36 -18.89 49.66
CA ASN A 238 -3.24 -19.06 48.75
C ASN A 238 -3.64 -19.22 47.28
N SER A 239 -4.88 -19.64 46.99
CA SER A 239 -5.43 -19.77 45.63
C SER A 239 -6.49 -18.68 45.39
N SER A 240 -6.10 -17.59 44.74
CA SER A 240 -7.01 -16.45 44.48
C SER A 240 -6.85 -15.82 43.10
N ILE A 241 -7.95 -15.26 42.60
CA ILE A 241 -8.05 -14.54 41.33
C ILE A 241 -8.79 -13.22 41.50
N GLU A 242 -8.46 -12.22 40.68
CA GLU A 242 -9.18 -10.94 40.67
C GLU A 242 -10.29 -10.92 39.62
N ALA A 243 -11.54 -10.75 40.06
CA ALA A 243 -12.70 -10.65 39.18
C ALA A 243 -13.76 -9.68 39.73
N CYS A 244 -14.58 -9.11 38.85
CA CYS A 244 -15.66 -8.19 39.23
C CYS A 244 -16.99 -8.86 39.58
N THR A 245 -17.06 -10.18 39.44
CA THR A 245 -18.22 -11.03 39.74
C THR A 245 -17.68 -12.39 40.16
N GLN A 246 -18.36 -13.05 41.10
CA GLN A 246 -17.99 -14.37 41.60
C GLN A 246 -17.72 -15.37 40.46
N PRO A 247 -16.48 -15.86 40.32
CA PRO A 247 -16.16 -16.95 39.41
C PRO A 247 -16.76 -18.28 39.93
N PRO A 248 -17.16 -19.22 39.06
CA PRO A 248 -17.60 -20.55 39.50
C PRO A 248 -16.48 -21.29 40.24
N GLY A 249 -16.78 -21.87 41.41
CA GLY A 249 -15.77 -22.53 42.26
C GLY A 249 -14.90 -21.58 43.08
N TYR A 250 -15.33 -20.32 43.24
CA TYR A 250 -14.63 -19.35 44.09
C TYR A 250 -15.61 -18.58 44.98
N VAL A 251 -15.16 -18.14 46.16
CA VAL A 251 -15.90 -17.37 47.15
C VAL A 251 -15.20 -16.06 47.52
N GLY A 252 -15.93 -15.16 48.18
CA GLY A 252 -15.38 -13.88 48.66
C GLY A 252 -14.73 -13.99 50.05
N SER A 253 -14.86 -15.15 50.71
CA SER A 253 -14.17 -15.48 51.95
C SER A 253 -12.76 -15.97 51.66
N ASN A 254 -11.84 -15.87 52.61
CA ASN A 254 -10.45 -16.31 52.46
C ASN A 254 -9.91 -17.00 53.72
N THR A 255 -10.82 -17.63 54.46
CA THR A 255 -10.59 -18.12 55.82
C THR A 255 -10.40 -19.63 55.91
N ASP A 256 -10.37 -20.33 54.78
CA ASP A 256 -10.20 -21.79 54.76
C ASP A 256 -8.71 -22.18 54.93
N PRO A 257 -8.34 -22.88 56.02
CA PRO A 257 -7.00 -23.43 56.18
C PRO A 257 -6.81 -24.81 55.52
N CYS A 258 -7.90 -25.48 55.11
CA CYS A 258 -7.96 -26.88 54.72
C CYS A 258 -8.79 -27.13 53.44
N PRO A 259 -8.31 -26.73 52.24
CA PRO A 259 -9.07 -26.66 50.97
C PRO A 259 -9.61 -27.95 50.35
N ALA A 260 -9.65 -29.05 51.08
CA ALA A 260 -10.19 -30.33 50.62
C ALA A 260 -11.13 -30.98 51.64
N LEU A 261 -11.47 -30.29 52.73
CA LEU A 261 -12.22 -30.81 53.87
C LEU A 261 -13.35 -29.86 54.30
N ALA A 262 -14.49 -29.97 53.62
CA ALA A 262 -15.65 -29.12 53.85
C ALA A 262 -16.07 -29.04 55.33
N ASN A 263 -16.12 -27.81 55.86
CA ASN A 263 -16.50 -27.44 57.24
C ASN A 263 -15.58 -28.04 58.33
N LEU A 264 -14.30 -28.26 58.05
CA LEU A 264 -13.36 -28.88 59.00
C LEU A 264 -12.04 -28.11 59.14
N GLU A 265 -11.87 -27.45 60.28
CA GLU A 265 -10.63 -26.78 60.65
C GLU A 265 -9.65 -27.72 61.39
N ASN A 266 -8.38 -27.32 61.43
CA ASN A 266 -7.33 -28.06 62.12
C ASN A 266 -7.55 -28.11 63.65
N GLY A 267 -8.05 -29.24 64.14
CA GLY A 267 -8.42 -29.49 65.54
C GLY A 267 -9.87 -29.96 65.70
N ASP A 268 -10.68 -29.92 64.64
CA ASP A 268 -12.03 -30.48 64.65
C ASP A 268 -12.03 -32.01 64.72
N LEU A 269 -13.09 -32.55 65.34
CA LEU A 269 -13.33 -33.99 65.40
C LEU A 269 -13.76 -34.50 64.03
N CYS A 270 -13.07 -35.53 63.55
CA CYS A 270 -13.38 -36.22 62.31
C CYS A 270 -13.59 -37.72 62.57
N ASP A 271 -13.89 -38.47 61.51
CA ASP A 271 -13.83 -39.93 61.45
C ASP A 271 -13.01 -40.21 60.20
N ASP A 272 -11.78 -40.71 60.35
CA ASP A 272 -10.87 -40.99 59.24
C ASP A 272 -11.17 -42.34 58.55
N GLY A 273 -12.22 -43.04 59.01
CA GLY A 273 -12.64 -44.34 58.50
C GLY A 273 -11.75 -45.51 58.93
N ASN A 274 -10.72 -45.28 59.75
CA ASN A 274 -9.81 -46.32 60.23
C ASN A 274 -10.30 -46.89 61.58
N PRO A 275 -10.73 -48.16 61.64
CA PRO A 275 -11.25 -48.74 62.89
C PRO A 275 -10.17 -48.98 63.97
N ASN A 276 -8.90 -48.70 63.68
CA ASN A 276 -7.76 -48.94 64.57
C ASN A 276 -7.24 -47.68 65.29
N THR A 277 -7.80 -46.51 64.96
CA THR A 277 -7.51 -45.22 65.61
C THR A 277 -8.64 -44.79 66.52
N VAL A 278 -8.33 -43.95 67.51
CA VAL A 278 -9.32 -43.31 68.38
C VAL A 278 -9.00 -41.84 68.61
N ASN A 279 -10.05 -41.04 68.82
CA ASN A 279 -10.02 -39.58 68.96
C ASN A 279 -9.46 -38.88 67.71
N ASP A 280 -10.00 -39.22 66.54
CA ASP A 280 -9.52 -38.69 65.27
C ASP A 280 -9.80 -37.18 65.18
N VAL A 281 -8.74 -36.43 64.92
CA VAL A 281 -8.78 -34.96 64.79
C VAL A 281 -8.08 -34.52 63.53
N VAL A 282 -8.60 -33.49 62.88
CA VAL A 282 -8.00 -32.93 61.67
C VAL A 282 -6.66 -32.29 62.04
N THR A 283 -5.57 -32.85 61.52
CA THR A 283 -4.19 -32.39 61.75
C THR A 283 -3.48 -32.21 60.42
N ASN A 284 -3.00 -31.00 60.13
CA ASN A 284 -2.50 -30.55 58.83
C ASN A 284 -3.49 -30.89 57.69
N CYS A 285 -4.79 -30.68 57.92
CA CYS A 285 -5.86 -30.92 56.94
C CYS A 285 -5.96 -32.37 56.47
N ILE A 286 -5.65 -33.31 57.37
CA ILE A 286 -5.85 -34.75 57.21
C ILE A 286 -6.47 -35.25 58.52
N GLY A 287 -7.51 -36.07 58.46
CA GLY A 287 -8.04 -36.75 59.64
C GLY A 287 -7.06 -37.83 60.12
N ALA A 288 -6.69 -37.79 61.40
CA ALA A 288 -5.84 -38.81 62.00
C ALA A 288 -6.11 -38.96 63.50
N GLY A 289 -6.29 -40.20 63.97
CA GLY A 289 -6.38 -40.51 65.41
C GLY A 289 -5.12 -41.12 66.02
N THR A 290 -5.23 -41.48 67.29
CA THR A 290 -4.16 -42.13 68.05
C THR A 290 -4.31 -43.64 67.99
N LEU A 291 -3.22 -44.35 67.65
CA LEU A 291 -3.17 -45.81 67.63
C LEU A 291 -3.20 -46.40 69.05
N LEU A 292 -3.81 -47.58 69.18
CA LEU A 292 -3.83 -48.36 70.42
C LEU A 292 -2.55 -49.23 70.50
N ASP A 293 -1.84 -49.16 71.63
CA ASP A 293 -0.53 -49.78 71.87
C ASP A 293 -0.65 -51.28 72.24
N ASP A 294 -0.04 -52.18 71.44
CA ASP A 294 0.27 -53.59 71.77
C ASP A 294 1.30 -54.17 70.76
N ASP A 295 1.75 -55.43 70.98
CA ASP A 295 2.84 -56.06 70.22
C ASP A 295 2.49 -56.45 68.76
N CYS A 296 3.43 -57.07 68.04
CA CYS A 296 3.30 -57.35 66.61
C CYS A 296 2.19 -58.35 66.24
N GLU A 297 1.59 -59.04 67.21
CA GLU A 297 0.41 -59.90 67.02
C GLU A 297 -0.82 -59.41 67.81
N GLY A 298 -0.74 -58.21 68.40
CA GLY A 298 -1.82 -57.61 69.19
C GLY A 298 -2.04 -58.26 70.55
N VAL A 299 -0.98 -58.79 71.17
CA VAL A 299 -1.04 -59.52 72.45
C VAL A 299 -0.19 -58.81 73.53
N PRO A 300 -0.81 -58.35 74.64
CA PRO A 300 -0.06 -57.75 75.75
C PRO A 300 1.06 -58.64 76.32
N GLY A 301 2.29 -58.35 75.92
CA GLY A 301 3.50 -59.07 76.36
C GLY A 301 3.76 -60.40 75.67
N GLY A 302 3.38 -60.56 74.40
CA GLY A 302 3.73 -61.71 73.57
C GLY A 302 5.22 -61.76 73.20
N SER A 303 5.58 -62.80 72.43
CA SER A 303 6.96 -63.08 71.99
C SER A 303 7.28 -62.56 70.57
N ALA A 304 6.31 -61.97 69.89
CA ALA A 304 6.47 -61.37 68.57
C ALA A 304 7.12 -59.98 68.73
N GLN A 305 8.44 -59.97 68.93
CA GLN A 305 9.25 -58.76 68.99
C GLN A 305 10.00 -58.55 67.66
N PRO A 306 10.44 -57.31 67.35
CA PRO A 306 11.31 -57.02 66.22
C PRO A 306 12.53 -57.97 66.16
N GLY A 307 12.72 -58.63 65.02
CA GLY A 307 13.73 -59.67 64.79
C GLY A 307 13.24 -61.11 64.99
N THR A 308 11.99 -61.33 65.39
CA THR A 308 11.36 -62.67 65.39
C THR A 308 10.98 -63.06 63.95
N ALA A 309 11.27 -64.31 63.56
CA ALA A 309 10.91 -64.84 62.25
C ALA A 309 9.39 -64.98 62.09
N CYS A 310 8.89 -64.68 60.90
CA CYS A 310 7.49 -64.67 60.54
C CYS A 310 7.31 -65.20 59.10
N ASP A 311 6.12 -65.05 58.54
CA ASP A 311 5.75 -65.40 57.16
C ASP A 311 4.75 -64.31 56.73
N ASP A 312 5.15 -63.44 55.81
CA ASP A 312 4.31 -62.34 55.27
C ASP A 312 3.39 -62.83 54.15
N SER A 313 3.53 -64.10 53.76
CA SER A 313 2.89 -64.75 52.62
C SER A 313 3.19 -64.11 51.26
N ASP A 314 4.19 -63.23 51.17
CA ASP A 314 4.76 -62.79 49.90
C ASP A 314 5.81 -63.81 49.43
N VAL A 315 5.52 -64.45 48.30
CA VAL A 315 6.42 -65.47 47.72
C VAL A 315 7.71 -64.86 47.15
N CYS A 316 7.78 -63.53 47.00
CA CYS A 316 8.95 -62.81 46.49
C CYS A 316 10.04 -62.53 47.53
N THR A 317 9.73 -62.71 48.81
CA THR A 317 10.62 -62.44 49.94
C THR A 317 11.14 -63.74 50.56
N ILE A 318 12.34 -63.68 51.16
CA ILE A 318 12.88 -64.77 51.97
C ILE A 318 13.45 -64.27 53.30
N ASN A 319 13.43 -65.14 54.31
CA ASN A 319 13.91 -64.89 55.67
C ASN A 319 13.12 -63.79 56.39
N ASP A 320 11.80 -63.85 56.30
CA ASP A 320 10.90 -62.82 56.82
C ASP A 320 11.00 -62.69 58.33
N VAL A 321 11.12 -61.45 58.80
CA VAL A 321 11.23 -61.09 60.21
C VAL A 321 10.37 -59.88 60.50
N TYR A 322 9.82 -59.79 61.71
CA TYR A 322 9.16 -58.57 62.16
C TYR A 322 10.18 -57.43 62.27
N ASP A 323 9.90 -56.29 61.64
CA ASP A 323 10.72 -55.09 61.73
C ASP A 323 10.45 -54.30 63.04
N ALA A 324 11.10 -53.15 63.21
CA ALA A 324 10.94 -52.30 64.40
C ALA A 324 9.52 -51.70 64.56
N ASN A 325 8.69 -51.76 63.51
CA ASN A 325 7.32 -51.26 63.46
C ASN A 325 6.30 -52.43 63.37
N CYS A 326 6.73 -53.65 63.68
CA CYS A 326 5.91 -54.86 63.62
C CYS A 326 5.40 -55.26 62.23
N VAL A 327 6.02 -54.79 61.15
CA VAL A 327 5.77 -55.29 59.81
C VAL A 327 6.56 -56.58 59.63
N CYS A 328 5.89 -57.70 59.33
CA CYS A 328 6.57 -58.88 58.82
C CYS A 328 7.05 -58.59 57.39
N ALA A 329 8.35 -58.69 57.14
CA ALA A 329 8.93 -58.49 55.82
C ALA A 329 10.22 -59.30 55.65
N GLY A 330 10.41 -59.92 54.49
CA GLY A 330 11.67 -60.57 54.12
C GLY A 330 12.57 -59.77 53.19
N THR A 331 13.63 -60.44 52.72
CA THR A 331 14.55 -59.90 51.71
C THR A 331 14.05 -60.29 50.32
N TYR A 332 13.60 -59.32 49.54
CA TYR A 332 13.18 -59.51 48.14
C TYR A 332 14.30 -60.16 47.31
N GLN A 333 13.97 -61.18 46.52
CA GLN A 333 14.92 -61.86 45.62
C GLN A 333 14.54 -61.61 44.16
N ASP A 334 15.46 -60.99 43.43
CA ASP A 334 15.42 -60.75 41.98
C ASP A 334 16.88 -60.85 41.51
N THR A 335 17.20 -61.97 40.86
CA THR A 335 18.58 -62.41 40.57
C THR A 335 19.20 -61.66 39.40
N ASP A 336 18.39 -61.19 38.44
CA ASP A 336 18.89 -60.50 37.23
C ASP A 336 18.47 -59.02 37.12
N GLY A 337 17.49 -58.57 37.91
CA GLY A 337 17.12 -57.17 38.11
C GLY A 337 15.99 -56.67 37.22
N ASP A 338 15.14 -57.56 36.69
CA ASP A 338 14.04 -57.22 35.77
C ASP A 338 12.80 -56.62 36.45
N GLY A 339 12.69 -56.77 37.78
CA GLY A 339 11.56 -56.30 38.59
C GLY A 339 10.51 -57.38 38.88
N THR A 340 10.71 -58.60 38.39
CA THR A 340 9.98 -59.81 38.79
C THR A 340 10.83 -60.64 39.73
N CYS A 341 10.25 -61.13 40.81
CA CYS A 341 11.01 -61.89 41.80
C CYS A 341 11.28 -63.33 41.32
N ASP A 342 12.40 -63.92 41.77
CA ASP A 342 12.88 -65.27 41.39
C ASP A 342 11.82 -66.37 41.53
N ALA A 343 10.85 -66.20 42.45
CA ALA A 343 9.79 -67.16 42.73
C ALA A 343 8.56 -67.05 41.82
N GLN A 344 8.38 -65.90 41.15
CA GLN A 344 7.29 -65.64 40.19
C GLN A 344 7.79 -65.60 38.75
N ASP A 345 9.10 -65.41 38.55
CA ASP A 345 9.74 -65.39 37.25
C ASP A 345 9.91 -66.82 36.66
N GLY A 346 9.47 -66.99 35.41
CA GLY A 346 9.70 -68.20 34.64
C GLY A 346 11.11 -68.33 34.02
N CYS A 347 11.91 -67.27 34.05
CA CYS A 347 13.29 -67.18 33.59
C CYS A 347 14.24 -66.38 34.54
N PRO A 348 14.47 -66.80 35.81
CA PRO A 348 15.18 -66.02 36.86
C PRO A 348 16.67 -65.64 36.65
N ASN A 349 17.15 -65.64 35.41
CA ASN A 349 18.50 -65.25 35.00
C ASN A 349 18.51 -64.56 33.60
N ASP A 350 17.37 -64.19 33.03
CA ASP A 350 17.23 -63.42 31.78
C ASP A 350 16.45 -62.11 32.03
N PRO A 351 17.13 -60.97 32.26
CA PRO A 351 16.52 -59.71 32.68
C PRO A 351 15.70 -58.99 31.59
N ASN A 352 15.28 -59.71 30.55
CA ASN A 352 14.42 -59.24 29.47
C ASN A 352 13.14 -60.10 29.36
N LYS A 353 12.97 -61.13 30.20
CA LYS A 353 11.87 -62.09 30.11
C LYS A 353 11.45 -62.62 31.48
N ILE A 354 10.19 -62.38 31.82
CA ILE A 354 9.53 -62.96 33.00
C ILE A 354 8.96 -64.37 32.77
N ALA A 355 9.11 -64.92 31.55
CA ALA A 355 8.56 -66.21 31.14
C ALA A 355 9.32 -66.77 29.91
N PRO A 356 9.45 -68.11 29.76
CA PRO A 356 10.24 -68.70 28.66
C PRO A 356 9.80 -68.38 27.24
N GLY A 357 8.52 -68.05 27.01
CA GLY A 357 8.01 -67.83 25.66
C GLY A 357 8.13 -69.05 24.74
N VAL A 358 8.31 -68.81 23.45
CA VAL A 358 8.45 -69.84 22.40
C VAL A 358 9.92 -70.21 22.21
N CYS A 359 10.82 -69.23 22.31
CA CYS A 359 12.26 -69.40 22.13
C CYS A 359 13.02 -69.87 23.39
N GLY A 360 12.36 -69.90 24.55
CA GLY A 360 12.99 -70.16 25.84
C GLY A 360 13.62 -68.90 26.46
N CYS A 361 14.19 -69.05 27.66
CA CYS A 361 14.95 -68.00 28.33
C CYS A 361 16.29 -67.75 27.62
N GLY A 362 16.73 -66.49 27.58
CA GLY A 362 18.00 -66.05 26.99
C GLY A 362 17.99 -65.82 25.48
N VAL A 363 16.84 -65.99 24.81
CA VAL A 363 16.65 -65.77 23.36
C VAL A 363 15.32 -65.04 23.16
N ALA A 364 15.33 -63.81 22.63
CA ALA A 364 14.11 -63.03 22.44
C ALA A 364 13.07 -63.75 21.56
N ASP A 365 11.78 -63.64 21.90
CA ASP A 365 10.67 -64.06 21.03
C ASP A 365 10.39 -63.00 19.96
N THR A 366 11.45 -62.52 19.30
CA THR A 366 11.31 -61.61 18.15
C THR A 366 10.69 -62.38 16.99
N ASP A 367 9.71 -61.76 16.37
CA ASP A 367 9.06 -62.16 15.12
C ASP A 367 9.38 -61.03 14.14
N THR A 368 10.40 -61.26 13.30
CA THR A 368 11.03 -60.21 12.48
C THR A 368 10.18 -59.80 11.28
N ASP A 369 9.29 -60.66 10.77
CA ASP A 369 8.43 -60.38 9.62
C ASP A 369 6.93 -60.28 9.95
N GLY A 370 6.50 -60.71 11.13
CA GLY A 370 5.16 -60.54 11.69
C GLY A 370 4.17 -61.65 11.36
N ASP A 371 4.64 -62.86 11.04
CA ASP A 371 3.77 -63.99 10.66
C ASP A 371 3.13 -64.75 11.83
N GLY A 372 3.66 -64.58 13.04
CA GLY A 372 3.24 -65.28 14.25
C GLY A 372 4.16 -66.42 14.71
N LEU A 373 5.23 -66.73 13.97
CA LEU A 373 6.36 -67.55 14.39
C LEU A 373 7.51 -66.64 14.83
N ALA A 374 8.08 -66.90 16.01
CA ALA A 374 9.30 -66.21 16.42
C ALA A 374 10.50 -66.75 15.64
N ASP A 375 11.50 -65.89 15.36
CA ASP A 375 12.71 -66.15 14.55
C ASP A 375 13.45 -67.44 14.91
N CYS A 376 13.32 -67.91 16.15
CA CYS A 376 13.96 -69.12 16.68
C CYS A 376 13.27 -70.43 16.24
N VAL A 377 12.02 -70.38 15.79
CA VAL A 377 11.21 -71.52 15.33
C VAL A 377 10.66 -71.34 13.91
N ASP A 378 10.78 -70.15 13.34
CA ASP A 378 10.42 -69.86 11.96
C ASP A 378 11.42 -70.52 10.97
N PRO A 379 10.95 -71.31 9.98
CA PRO A 379 11.76 -71.80 8.88
C PRO A 379 12.47 -70.71 8.06
N CYS A 380 11.88 -69.52 7.91
CA CYS A 380 12.40 -68.38 7.16
C CYS A 380 12.11 -67.01 7.82
N PRO A 381 12.87 -66.62 8.89
CA PRO A 381 12.68 -65.44 9.78
C PRO A 381 12.65 -64.01 9.18
N ALA A 382 12.34 -63.84 7.90
CA ALA A 382 12.29 -62.57 7.20
C ALA A 382 11.30 -62.58 6.01
N LEU A 383 10.49 -63.63 5.86
CA LEU A 383 9.56 -63.88 4.76
C LEU A 383 8.23 -64.44 5.30
N ALA A 384 7.37 -63.55 5.77
CA ALA A 384 6.15 -63.90 6.50
C ALA A 384 5.25 -64.94 5.80
N ASN A 385 4.93 -66.03 6.50
CA ASN A 385 4.13 -67.18 6.07
C ASN A 385 4.72 -67.97 4.88
N LEU A 386 6.03 -67.96 4.66
CA LEU A 386 6.66 -68.63 3.50
C LEU A 386 7.77 -69.62 3.90
N GLU A 387 7.66 -70.86 3.42
CA GLU A 387 8.72 -71.86 3.52
C GLU A 387 9.51 -72.00 2.20
N ASN A 388 10.66 -72.67 2.26
CA ASN A 388 11.47 -72.98 1.08
C ASN A 388 10.69 -73.84 0.07
N GLY A 389 10.42 -73.28 -1.12
CA GLY A 389 9.62 -73.87 -2.18
C GLY A 389 8.27 -73.20 -2.42
N ASP A 390 7.85 -72.26 -1.56
CA ASP A 390 6.63 -71.47 -1.77
C ASP A 390 6.81 -70.40 -2.86
N LEU A 391 5.71 -70.09 -3.54
CA LEU A 391 5.65 -69.00 -4.52
C LEU A 391 5.65 -67.66 -3.79
N CYS A 392 6.44 -66.73 -4.28
CA CYS A 392 6.57 -65.39 -3.73
C CYS A 392 6.62 -64.34 -4.87
N ASP A 393 6.94 -63.10 -4.53
CA ASP A 393 7.20 -61.99 -5.47
C ASP A 393 8.34 -61.19 -4.84
N ASP A 394 9.50 -61.12 -5.50
CA ASP A 394 10.68 -60.41 -4.98
C ASP A 394 10.61 -58.89 -5.23
N GLY A 395 9.53 -58.42 -5.86
CA GLY A 395 9.29 -57.02 -6.20
C GLY A 395 10.15 -56.51 -7.36
N ASN A 396 11.00 -57.35 -7.97
CA ASN A 396 11.82 -56.98 -9.11
C ASN A 396 11.06 -57.30 -10.42
N PRO A 397 10.61 -56.29 -11.18
CA PRO A 397 9.83 -56.50 -12.40
C PRO A 397 10.63 -57.19 -13.53
N ASN A 398 11.95 -57.33 -13.35
CA ASN A 398 12.85 -57.96 -14.31
C ASN A 398 13.04 -59.47 -14.04
N THR A 399 12.30 -60.06 -13.10
CA THR A 399 12.34 -61.49 -12.75
C THR A 399 10.96 -62.15 -12.92
N VAL A 400 10.96 -63.46 -13.21
CA VAL A 400 9.76 -64.29 -13.32
C VAL A 400 9.94 -65.69 -12.71
N ASN A 401 8.83 -66.27 -12.25
CA ASN A 401 8.74 -67.55 -11.54
C ASN A 401 9.44 -67.56 -10.17
N ASP A 402 9.24 -66.47 -9.43
CA ASP A 402 9.79 -66.23 -8.10
C ASP A 402 9.37 -67.32 -7.10
N VAL A 403 10.37 -67.88 -6.42
CA VAL A 403 10.18 -68.98 -5.45
C VAL A 403 11.16 -68.81 -4.30
N VAL A 404 10.69 -69.04 -3.08
CA VAL A 404 11.55 -68.93 -1.88
C VAL A 404 12.59 -70.06 -1.89
N THR A 405 13.87 -69.69 -1.95
CA THR A 405 14.99 -70.63 -1.91
C THR A 405 16.05 -70.16 -0.92
N ASN A 406 16.35 -70.99 0.08
CA ASN A 406 17.19 -70.64 1.23
C ASN A 406 16.74 -69.33 1.91
N CYS A 407 15.42 -69.19 2.09
CA CYS A 407 14.77 -68.02 2.70
C CYS A 407 15.09 -66.69 2.02
N ILE A 408 15.25 -66.74 0.70
CA ILE A 408 15.33 -65.58 -0.18
C ILE A 408 14.25 -65.79 -1.25
N CYS A 409 13.35 -64.82 -1.41
CA CYS A 409 12.51 -64.77 -2.59
C CYS A 409 13.36 -64.26 -3.77
N ALA A 410 13.42 -65.01 -4.86
CA ALA A 410 14.11 -64.61 -6.07
C ALA A 410 13.51 -65.30 -7.31
N GLY A 411 13.39 -64.58 -8.42
CA GLY A 411 13.00 -65.14 -9.72
C GLY A 411 14.12 -65.35 -10.73
N THR A 412 13.73 -65.71 -11.95
CA THR A 412 14.61 -65.87 -13.12
C THR A 412 14.55 -64.63 -14.00
N LEU A 413 15.69 -64.05 -14.39
CA LEU A 413 15.73 -62.79 -15.16
C LEU A 413 14.97 -62.88 -16.50
N LEU A 414 14.31 -61.78 -16.85
CA LEU A 414 13.34 -61.68 -17.95
C LEU A 414 13.92 -61.17 -19.29
N ASP A 415 15.02 -60.40 -19.24
CA ASP A 415 15.47 -59.57 -20.37
C ASP A 415 16.78 -60.04 -21.06
N ASP A 416 16.82 -59.86 -22.38
CA ASP A 416 17.98 -60.05 -23.25
C ASP A 416 18.95 -58.84 -23.20
N ASP A 417 20.24 -59.02 -23.52
CA ASP A 417 21.23 -57.92 -23.58
C ASP A 417 21.05 -57.01 -24.83
N CYS A 418 21.89 -55.97 -24.97
CA CYS A 418 21.78 -55.02 -26.09
C CYS A 418 22.00 -55.64 -27.50
N GLU A 419 22.52 -56.87 -27.61
CA GLU A 419 22.61 -57.63 -28.87
C GLU A 419 21.52 -58.73 -28.98
N GLY A 420 20.61 -58.83 -28.00
CA GLY A 420 19.54 -59.83 -27.96
C GLY A 420 19.98 -61.18 -27.40
N VAL A 421 20.95 -61.21 -26.49
CA VAL A 421 21.46 -62.43 -25.82
C VAL A 421 21.21 -62.33 -24.30
N PRO A 422 20.38 -63.21 -23.69
CA PRO A 422 20.09 -63.13 -22.26
C PRO A 422 21.34 -63.42 -21.43
N GLY A 423 21.74 -62.42 -20.63
CA GLY A 423 22.96 -62.44 -19.81
C GLY A 423 24.28 -62.25 -20.57
N GLY A 424 24.24 -61.73 -21.81
CA GLY A 424 25.44 -61.39 -22.57
C GLY A 424 26.16 -60.12 -22.07
N PRO A 425 27.37 -59.84 -22.59
CA PRO A 425 28.23 -58.76 -22.11
C PRO A 425 27.86 -57.38 -22.67
N ALA A 426 26.96 -57.27 -23.66
CA ALA A 426 26.62 -56.01 -24.30
C ALA A 426 25.61 -55.22 -23.43
N GLN A 427 26.15 -54.43 -22.51
CA GLN A 427 25.38 -53.58 -21.59
C GLN A 427 25.61 -52.09 -21.87
N PRO A 428 24.70 -51.20 -21.41
CA PRO A 428 24.92 -49.76 -21.45
C PRO A 428 26.30 -49.36 -20.90
N GLY A 429 27.03 -48.54 -21.65
CA GLY A 429 28.43 -48.15 -21.36
C GLY A 429 29.50 -49.07 -21.97
N THR A 430 29.13 -50.16 -22.66
CA THR A 430 30.08 -50.91 -23.49
C THR A 430 30.31 -50.22 -24.83
N ALA A 431 31.54 -50.31 -25.34
CA ALA A 431 31.95 -49.67 -26.59
C ALA A 431 31.33 -50.34 -27.81
N CYS A 432 30.97 -49.53 -28.79
CA CYS A 432 30.35 -49.94 -30.05
C CYS A 432 30.87 -49.07 -31.22
N ASP A 433 30.20 -49.11 -32.37
CA ASP A 433 30.49 -48.30 -33.57
C ASP A 433 29.12 -47.95 -34.18
N ASP A 434 28.74 -46.67 -34.18
CA ASP A 434 27.47 -46.20 -34.75
C ASP A 434 27.58 -45.86 -36.25
N SER A 435 28.80 -45.93 -36.78
CA SER A 435 29.21 -45.62 -38.15
C SER A 435 28.95 -44.16 -38.60
N ASP A 436 28.68 -43.24 -37.67
CA ASP A 436 28.81 -41.81 -37.93
C ASP A 436 30.26 -41.37 -37.72
N VAL A 437 30.81 -40.64 -38.70
CA VAL A 437 32.20 -40.19 -38.67
C VAL A 437 32.40 -38.90 -37.88
N CYS A 438 31.31 -38.21 -37.52
CA CYS A 438 31.33 -36.97 -36.74
C CYS A 438 31.33 -37.21 -35.22
N THR A 439 31.13 -38.46 -34.79
CA THR A 439 31.09 -38.90 -33.40
C THR A 439 32.37 -39.66 -33.02
N ILE A 440 32.73 -39.61 -31.73
CA ILE A 440 33.81 -40.42 -31.17
C ILE A 440 33.40 -41.07 -29.84
N ASN A 441 34.10 -42.15 -29.48
CA ASN A 441 33.90 -42.92 -28.25
C ASN A 441 32.48 -43.50 -28.12
N ASP A 442 31.98 -44.12 -29.19
CA ASP A 442 30.63 -44.67 -29.26
C ASP A 442 30.42 -45.76 -28.21
N VAL A 443 29.33 -45.63 -27.47
CA VAL A 443 28.91 -46.57 -26.43
C VAL A 443 27.42 -46.82 -26.52
N TYR A 444 26.98 -48.00 -26.08
CA TYR A 444 25.55 -48.25 -25.89
C TYR A 444 25.00 -47.35 -24.79
N ASP A 445 23.96 -46.58 -25.08
CA ASP A 445 23.25 -45.77 -24.10
C ASP A 445 22.34 -46.63 -23.20
N ALA A 446 21.64 -45.98 -22.26
CA ALA A 446 20.71 -46.66 -21.35
C ALA A 446 19.49 -47.33 -22.04
N ASN A 447 19.29 -47.09 -23.34
CA ASN A 447 18.23 -47.68 -24.17
C ASN A 447 18.80 -48.71 -25.17
N CYS A 448 20.06 -49.14 -25.01
CA CYS A 448 20.79 -50.01 -25.94
C CYS A 448 20.94 -49.44 -27.36
N VAL A 449 20.96 -48.11 -27.52
CA VAL A 449 21.32 -47.46 -28.79
C VAL A 449 22.81 -47.13 -28.77
N CYS A 450 23.55 -47.58 -29.78
CA CYS A 450 24.94 -47.16 -29.96
C CYS A 450 24.98 -45.69 -30.37
N VAL A 451 25.66 -44.84 -29.59
CA VAL A 451 25.82 -43.41 -29.86
C VAL A 451 27.19 -42.92 -29.40
N GLY A 452 27.86 -42.12 -30.23
CA GLY A 452 29.08 -41.41 -29.86
C GLY A 452 28.91 -39.93 -29.52
N THR A 453 30.03 -39.29 -29.15
CA THR A 453 30.08 -37.87 -28.80
C THR A 453 30.50 -37.04 -30.01
N TYR A 454 29.61 -36.15 -30.48
CA TYR A 454 29.90 -35.23 -31.59
C TYR A 454 31.11 -34.34 -31.29
N GLN A 455 31.99 -34.11 -32.26
CA GLN A 455 33.16 -33.23 -32.14
C GLN A 455 33.19 -32.14 -33.22
N ASP A 456 33.30 -30.90 -32.77
CA ASP A 456 33.41 -29.67 -33.53
C ASP A 456 34.19 -28.70 -32.63
N THR A 457 35.48 -28.54 -32.90
CA THR A 457 36.48 -27.99 -31.97
C THR A 457 36.43 -26.46 -31.90
N ASP A 458 36.04 -25.78 -32.99
CA ASP A 458 35.94 -24.32 -33.03
C ASP A 458 34.49 -23.79 -33.12
N GLY A 459 33.51 -24.66 -33.41
CA GLY A 459 32.08 -24.35 -33.35
C GLY A 459 31.51 -23.75 -34.62
N ASP A 460 32.16 -23.94 -35.77
CA ASP A 460 31.69 -23.41 -37.08
C ASP A 460 30.44 -24.14 -37.63
N GLY A 461 30.15 -25.34 -37.10
CA GLY A 461 29.03 -26.19 -37.50
C GLY A 461 29.43 -27.38 -38.37
N THR A 462 30.72 -27.53 -38.70
CA THR A 462 31.30 -28.69 -39.36
C THR A 462 32.04 -29.54 -38.34
N CYS A 463 31.82 -30.86 -38.35
CA CYS A 463 32.50 -31.74 -37.40
C CYS A 463 34.00 -31.88 -37.74
N ASP A 464 34.85 -32.07 -36.73
CA ASP A 464 36.32 -32.11 -36.87
C ASP A 464 36.82 -33.13 -37.91
N ALA A 465 36.08 -34.21 -38.11
CA ALA A 465 36.39 -35.27 -39.07
C ALA A 465 36.07 -34.90 -40.54
N GLN A 466 35.26 -33.86 -40.76
CA GLN A 466 34.85 -33.36 -42.07
C GLN A 466 35.39 -31.94 -42.37
N ASP A 467 35.95 -31.27 -41.37
CA ASP A 467 36.55 -29.94 -41.51
C ASP A 467 38.03 -30.02 -41.97
N GLY A 468 38.38 -29.21 -42.98
CA GLY A 468 39.75 -29.02 -43.46
C GLY A 468 40.60 -28.07 -42.60
N CYS A 469 40.00 -27.32 -41.67
CA CYS A 469 40.63 -26.41 -40.72
C CYS A 469 39.99 -26.46 -39.32
N PRO A 470 40.04 -27.58 -38.55
CA PRO A 470 39.30 -27.79 -37.27
C PRO A 470 39.62 -26.87 -36.08
N ASN A 471 40.23 -25.71 -36.29
CA ASN A 471 40.60 -24.71 -35.29
C ASN A 471 40.46 -23.26 -35.83
N ASP A 472 39.86 -23.04 -37.02
CA ASP A 472 39.54 -21.71 -37.58
C ASP A 472 38.03 -21.61 -37.87
N PRO A 473 37.22 -21.04 -36.96
CA PRO A 473 35.76 -21.03 -37.04
C PRO A 473 35.19 -20.09 -38.15
N ASN A 474 36.04 -19.64 -39.07
CA ASN A 474 35.68 -18.86 -40.24
C ASN A 474 35.93 -19.62 -41.55
N LYS A 475 36.48 -20.84 -41.50
CA LYS A 475 36.88 -21.63 -42.67
C LYS A 475 36.73 -23.13 -42.44
N ILE A 476 35.84 -23.78 -43.19
CA ILE A 476 35.79 -25.25 -43.32
C ILE A 476 36.89 -25.88 -44.20
N ALA A 477 37.79 -25.05 -44.76
CA ALA A 477 38.82 -25.48 -45.70
C ALA A 477 39.97 -24.44 -45.80
N PRO A 478 41.23 -24.85 -46.02
CA PRO A 478 42.38 -23.93 -45.96
C PRO A 478 42.37 -22.73 -46.93
N GLY A 479 41.67 -22.80 -48.06
CA GLY A 479 41.71 -21.73 -49.06
C GLY A 479 43.11 -21.54 -49.67
N VAL A 480 43.42 -20.31 -50.07
CA VAL A 480 44.73 -19.93 -50.65
C VAL A 480 45.72 -19.51 -49.56
N CYS A 481 45.23 -18.80 -48.53
CA CYS A 481 46.02 -18.29 -47.41
C CYS A 481 46.28 -19.31 -46.29
N GLY A 482 45.65 -20.49 -46.34
CA GLY A 482 45.66 -21.46 -45.25
C GLY A 482 44.61 -21.17 -44.16
N CYS A 483 44.53 -22.07 -43.18
CA CYS A 483 43.69 -21.88 -41.99
C CYS A 483 44.23 -20.74 -41.12
N GLY A 484 43.35 -19.96 -40.50
CA GLY A 484 43.68 -18.86 -39.58
C GLY A 484 44.02 -17.52 -40.24
N VAL A 485 43.96 -17.43 -41.58
CA VAL A 485 44.22 -16.21 -42.36
C VAL A 485 43.13 -16.07 -43.42
N ALA A 486 42.33 -15.01 -43.40
CA ALA A 486 41.26 -14.79 -44.36
C ALA A 486 41.79 -14.68 -45.81
N ASP A 487 41.08 -15.28 -46.77
CA ASP A 487 41.33 -15.10 -48.20
C ASP A 487 40.74 -13.77 -48.72
N THR A 488 40.99 -12.68 -48.00
CA THR A 488 40.59 -11.33 -48.40
C THR A 488 41.42 -10.91 -49.62
N ASP A 489 40.76 -10.28 -50.59
CA ASP A 489 41.36 -9.59 -51.74
C ASP A 489 40.91 -8.12 -51.62
N THR A 490 41.84 -7.26 -51.19
CA THR A 490 41.54 -5.89 -50.74
C THR A 490 41.33 -4.91 -51.91
N ASP A 491 41.97 -5.14 -53.07
CA ASP A 491 41.85 -4.26 -54.24
C ASP A 491 41.04 -4.87 -55.41
N GLY A 492 40.77 -6.17 -55.39
CA GLY A 492 39.86 -6.88 -56.27
C GLY A 492 40.50 -7.40 -57.56
N ASP A 493 41.82 -7.61 -57.61
CA ASP A 493 42.51 -8.12 -58.80
C ASP A 493 42.43 -9.65 -58.99
N GLY A 494 42.06 -10.39 -57.94
CA GLY A 494 41.95 -11.84 -57.92
C GLY A 494 43.07 -12.57 -57.18
N LEU A 495 44.07 -11.87 -56.64
CA LEU A 495 45.02 -12.38 -55.66
C LEU A 495 44.54 -12.02 -54.24
N ALA A 496 44.58 -12.99 -53.32
CA ALA A 496 44.31 -12.69 -51.92
C ALA A 496 45.52 -11.98 -51.28
N ASP A 497 45.29 -11.05 -50.35
CA ASP A 497 46.27 -10.18 -49.67
C ASP A 497 47.51 -10.93 -49.13
N CYS A 498 47.34 -12.22 -48.80
CA CYS A 498 48.39 -13.09 -48.27
C CYS A 498 49.41 -13.58 -49.33
N VAL A 499 49.05 -13.53 -50.61
CA VAL A 499 49.86 -13.96 -51.77
C VAL A 499 50.05 -12.86 -52.82
N ASP A 500 49.33 -11.74 -52.68
CA ASP A 500 49.50 -10.55 -53.51
C ASP A 500 50.81 -9.79 -53.14
N PRO A 501 51.71 -9.51 -54.11
CA PRO A 501 52.87 -8.66 -53.91
C PRO A 501 52.56 -7.22 -53.46
N CYS A 502 51.40 -6.65 -53.84
CA CYS A 502 50.96 -5.29 -53.51
C CYS A 502 49.43 -5.18 -53.23
N PRO A 503 48.94 -5.63 -52.05
CA PRO A 503 47.51 -5.79 -51.65
C PRO A 503 46.59 -4.54 -51.62
N ALA A 504 46.92 -3.48 -52.36
CA ALA A 504 46.16 -2.24 -52.40
C ALA A 504 46.25 -1.53 -53.77
N LEU A 505 46.85 -2.17 -54.78
CA LEU A 505 47.13 -1.64 -56.12
C LEU A 505 46.80 -2.69 -57.20
N ALA A 506 45.52 -2.85 -57.49
CA ALA A 506 45.00 -3.92 -58.35
C ALA A 506 45.76 -4.09 -59.68
N ASN A 507 46.23 -5.31 -59.94
CA ASN A 507 47.00 -5.73 -61.12
C ASN A 507 48.38 -5.04 -61.27
N LEU A 508 49.02 -4.59 -60.18
CA LEU A 508 50.32 -3.91 -60.23
C LEU A 508 51.35 -4.49 -59.25
N GLU A 509 52.50 -4.92 -59.77
CA GLU A 509 53.66 -5.29 -58.97
C GLU A 509 54.70 -4.15 -58.88
N ASN A 510 55.68 -4.30 -57.98
CA ASN A 510 56.80 -3.37 -57.88
C ASN A 510 57.63 -3.34 -59.17
N GLY A 511 57.61 -2.20 -59.86
CA GLY A 511 58.25 -1.97 -61.15
C GLY A 511 57.26 -1.69 -62.29
N ASP A 512 55.95 -1.86 -62.07
CA ASP A 512 54.94 -1.55 -63.08
C ASP A 512 54.69 -0.04 -63.20
N LEU A 513 54.36 0.40 -64.43
CA LEU A 513 53.99 1.78 -64.72
C LEU A 513 52.60 2.09 -64.16
N CYS A 514 52.45 3.25 -63.55
CA CYS A 514 51.20 3.71 -62.95
C CYS A 514 50.99 5.22 -63.21
N ASP A 515 49.99 5.81 -62.55
CA ASP A 515 49.70 7.25 -62.53
C ASP A 515 49.35 7.60 -61.09
N ASP A 516 50.14 8.46 -60.44
CA ASP A 516 49.94 8.84 -59.03
C ASP A 516 48.87 9.93 -58.84
N GLY A 517 48.28 10.41 -59.94
CA GLY A 517 47.25 11.44 -59.97
C GLY A 517 47.77 12.86 -59.73
N ASN A 518 49.09 13.06 -59.55
CA ASN A 518 49.69 14.37 -59.38
C ASN A 518 50.24 14.89 -60.73
N PRO A 519 49.67 15.96 -61.32
CA PRO A 519 50.07 16.44 -62.64
C PRO A 519 51.46 17.10 -62.69
N ASN A 520 52.18 17.17 -61.56
CA ASN A 520 53.52 17.74 -61.45
C ASN A 520 54.63 16.67 -61.46
N THR A 521 54.27 15.39 -61.38
CA THR A 521 55.15 14.23 -61.47
C THR A 521 55.15 13.64 -62.88
N VAL A 522 56.25 12.99 -63.27
CA VAL A 522 56.39 12.22 -64.50
C VAL A 522 57.19 10.95 -64.26
N ASN A 523 56.92 9.94 -65.10
CA ASN A 523 57.48 8.58 -65.03
C ASN A 523 57.13 7.86 -63.72
N ASP A 524 55.83 7.78 -63.41
CA ASP A 524 55.33 7.16 -62.20
C ASP A 524 55.44 5.63 -62.29
N VAL A 525 56.04 5.02 -61.26
CA VAL A 525 56.30 3.58 -61.20
C VAL A 525 56.00 3.07 -59.79
N VAL A 526 55.32 1.94 -59.67
CA VAL A 526 55.04 1.32 -58.37
C VAL A 526 56.34 0.91 -57.70
N THR A 527 56.63 1.50 -56.54
CA THR A 527 57.83 1.21 -55.74
C THR A 527 57.44 1.04 -54.27
N ASN A 528 57.72 -0.14 -53.72
CA ASN A 528 57.24 -0.59 -52.41
C ASN A 528 55.72 -0.44 -52.25
N CYS A 529 54.98 -0.85 -53.30
CA CYS A 529 53.51 -0.81 -53.38
C CYS A 529 52.90 0.59 -53.17
N ILE A 530 53.62 1.61 -53.65
CA ILE A 530 53.15 2.99 -53.75
C ILE A 530 53.44 3.44 -55.18
N CYS A 531 52.41 3.94 -55.88
CA CYS A 531 52.61 4.66 -57.12
C CYS A 531 53.14 6.07 -56.83
N ALA A 532 54.27 6.44 -57.42
CA ALA A 532 54.83 7.79 -57.32
C ALA A 532 55.77 8.10 -58.50
N GLY A 533 55.78 9.35 -58.96
CA GLY A 533 56.69 9.84 -60.01
C GLY A 533 57.82 10.76 -59.56
N THR A 534 58.55 11.27 -60.55
CA THR A 534 59.61 12.29 -60.37
C THR A 534 59.10 13.68 -60.76
N LEU A 535 59.31 14.68 -59.89
CA LEU A 535 58.81 16.05 -60.12
C LEU A 535 59.46 16.70 -61.36
N LEU A 536 58.64 17.43 -62.13
CA LEU A 536 59.08 18.23 -63.28
C LEU A 536 59.80 19.52 -62.81
N ASP A 537 60.92 19.87 -63.46
CA ASP A 537 61.97 20.78 -62.98
C ASP A 537 61.55 22.24 -62.67
N ASP A 538 62.28 22.88 -61.75
CA ASP A 538 62.01 24.20 -61.14
C ASP A 538 62.61 25.39 -61.95
N ASP A 539 61.88 25.98 -62.91
CA ASP A 539 62.09 27.41 -63.27
C ASP A 539 60.82 28.23 -63.65
N CYS A 540 60.37 29.07 -62.71
CA CYS A 540 59.39 30.12 -63.00
C CYS A 540 60.02 31.29 -63.77
N GLU A 541 59.96 31.26 -65.11
CA GLU A 541 59.70 32.41 -66.03
C GLU A 541 59.67 31.91 -67.49
N GLY A 542 58.47 31.70 -68.04
CA GLY A 542 58.25 30.92 -69.26
C GLY A 542 58.62 31.57 -70.61
N VAL A 543 59.89 31.93 -70.84
CA VAL A 543 60.47 32.08 -72.20
C VAL A 543 61.96 31.71 -72.21
N PRO A 544 62.46 30.88 -73.16
CA PRO A 544 63.89 30.62 -73.30
C PRO A 544 64.67 31.90 -73.67
N GLY A 545 65.53 32.42 -72.78
CA GLY A 545 66.44 33.53 -73.13
C GLY A 545 67.06 34.40 -72.03
N GLY A 546 66.65 34.29 -70.76
CA GLY A 546 67.24 35.01 -69.61
C GLY A 546 67.13 36.55 -69.64
N PRO A 547 67.82 37.29 -68.74
CA PRO A 547 68.01 36.99 -67.32
C PRO A 547 67.68 38.19 -66.41
N ALA A 548 66.86 38.01 -65.37
CA ALA A 548 66.78 38.94 -64.23
C ALA A 548 66.21 38.24 -62.97
N GLN A 549 66.85 38.40 -61.82
CA GLN A 549 66.33 37.91 -60.53
C GLN A 549 65.34 38.91 -59.91
N PRO A 550 64.16 38.47 -59.42
CA PRO A 550 63.25 39.33 -58.67
C PRO A 550 63.73 39.61 -57.23
N GLY A 551 64.51 40.68 -57.09
CA GLY A 551 64.66 41.43 -55.82
C GLY A 551 63.78 42.68 -55.79
N THR A 552 62.72 42.73 -56.61
CA THR A 552 61.85 43.90 -56.82
C THR A 552 60.39 43.50 -56.84
N ALA A 553 59.56 44.32 -56.21
CA ALA A 553 58.22 43.96 -55.74
C ALA A 553 57.16 43.79 -56.84
N CYS A 554 56.16 42.97 -56.52
CA CYS A 554 54.77 43.16 -56.95
C CYS A 554 53.90 43.40 -55.71
N ASP A 555 52.84 44.17 -55.91
CA ASP A 555 52.16 44.96 -54.88
C ASP A 555 50.97 44.22 -54.23
N ASP A 556 50.52 44.79 -53.11
CA ASP A 556 49.38 44.44 -52.26
C ASP A 556 48.17 43.75 -52.95
N SER A 557 47.80 42.54 -52.50
CA SER A 557 46.54 42.28 -51.75
C SER A 557 46.05 40.81 -51.78
N ASP A 558 45.41 40.44 -50.67
CA ASP A 558 44.63 39.22 -50.36
C ASP A 558 45.36 37.89 -50.05
N VAL A 559 44.99 37.35 -48.87
CA VAL A 559 45.52 36.15 -48.21
C VAL A 559 44.59 34.95 -48.43
N CYS A 560 45.16 33.76 -48.56
CA CYS A 560 44.45 32.50 -48.80
C CYS A 560 43.42 32.12 -47.72
N THR A 561 42.20 31.75 -48.13
CA THR A 561 41.36 30.69 -47.51
C THR A 561 40.26 30.23 -48.46
N THR A 562 40.09 28.92 -48.67
CA THR A 562 38.80 28.18 -48.75
C THR A 562 39.07 26.67 -48.65
N MET A 563 38.18 25.91 -48.00
CA MET A 563 38.25 24.44 -47.84
C MET A 563 37.48 23.70 -48.94
N CYS A 564 37.83 22.42 -49.19
CA CYS A 564 36.94 21.45 -49.84
C CYS A 564 36.77 20.19 -48.98
N THR A 565 35.60 19.56 -49.08
CA THR A 565 35.07 18.49 -48.22
C THR A 565 34.92 17.15 -48.98
N MET A 566 34.76 16.04 -48.25
CA MET A 566 34.37 14.72 -48.79
C MET A 566 33.24 14.06 -47.94
N PRO A 567 32.44 13.11 -48.48
CA PRO A 567 31.11 12.77 -47.97
C PRO A 567 30.92 11.32 -47.45
N THR A 568 29.69 10.98 -47.02
CA THR A 568 29.25 9.64 -46.52
C THR A 568 28.11 9.02 -47.36
N VAL A 569 27.93 7.69 -47.26
CA VAL A 569 26.96 6.87 -48.04
C VAL A 569 26.04 6.00 -47.12
N TYR A 570 24.93 5.49 -47.68
CA TYR A 570 23.68 5.03 -47.05
C TYR A 570 23.55 3.54 -46.68
N ALA A 571 22.59 3.23 -45.78
CA ALA A 571 21.94 1.91 -45.57
C ALA A 571 20.44 2.04 -45.20
N LEU A 572 19.73 0.96 -44.78
CA LEU A 572 18.28 0.76 -45.04
C LEU A 572 17.47 -0.04 -43.97
N ALA A 573 16.16 -0.25 -44.24
CA ALA A 573 15.23 -1.31 -43.75
C ALA A 573 14.22 -0.96 -42.60
N PRO A 574 13.13 -1.75 -42.33
CA PRO A 574 11.82 -1.47 -42.96
C PRO A 574 10.48 -1.63 -42.15
N THR A 575 9.43 -0.92 -42.60
CA THR A 575 7.95 -1.20 -42.64
C THR A 575 7.12 -1.82 -41.49
N ARG A 576 6.00 -1.15 -41.14
CA ARG A 576 4.61 -1.71 -41.09
C ARG A 576 3.51 -0.61 -41.11
N ILE A 577 2.27 -0.96 -41.49
CA ILE A 577 1.12 -0.04 -41.75
C ILE A 577 -0.19 -0.53 -41.04
N PRO A 578 -1.44 -0.01 -41.23
CA PRO A 578 -2.22 0.59 -40.14
C PRO A 578 -3.62 -0.06 -39.89
N THR A 579 -4.45 0.54 -39.02
CA THR A 579 -5.91 0.30 -38.95
C THR A 579 -6.72 1.58 -38.74
N VAL A 580 -7.96 1.59 -39.25
CA VAL A 580 -8.88 2.74 -39.35
C VAL A 580 -10.26 2.33 -38.81
N THR A 581 -10.96 3.16 -38.02
CA THR A 581 -12.39 3.56 -38.20
C THR A 581 -13.00 4.36 -37.03
N ALA A 582 -13.55 5.54 -37.37
CA ALA A 582 -14.90 6.07 -37.09
C ALA A 582 -15.52 6.14 -35.65
N PRO A 583 -16.51 7.04 -35.40
CA PRO A 583 -16.69 7.67 -34.08
C PRO A 583 -18.05 7.44 -33.36
N ALA A 584 -18.10 7.74 -32.06
CA ALA A 584 -19.35 7.97 -31.31
C ALA A 584 -19.20 9.01 -30.17
N MET A 585 -20.31 9.67 -29.85
CA MET A 585 -20.47 10.93 -29.11
C MET A 585 -20.27 10.91 -27.57
N HIS A 586 -20.32 12.13 -27.00
CA HIS A 586 -21.02 12.53 -25.76
C HIS A 586 -20.30 12.43 -24.39
N ARG A 587 -19.71 13.55 -23.94
CA ARG A 587 -20.32 14.48 -22.94
C ARG A 587 -19.29 15.50 -22.43
N THR A 588 -19.59 16.79 -22.60
CA THR A 588 -18.85 17.89 -21.93
C THR A 588 -19.84 18.76 -21.18
N VAL A 589 -19.62 18.96 -19.88
CA VAL A 589 -20.52 19.74 -19.02
C VAL A 589 -20.20 21.23 -19.15
N ALA A 590 -21.01 21.96 -19.92
CA ALA A 590 -20.95 23.42 -19.97
C ALA A 590 -21.67 24.03 -18.76
N ARG A 591 -20.96 24.86 -17.99
CA ARG A 591 -21.51 25.56 -16.81
C ARG A 591 -22.33 26.77 -17.27
N MET A 592 -23.62 26.84 -16.89
CA MET A 592 -24.50 27.95 -17.27
C MET A 592 -24.09 29.26 -16.59
N THR A 593 -23.63 30.24 -17.38
CA THR A 593 -23.71 31.67 -17.01
C THR A 593 -25.05 32.24 -17.50
N ARG A 594 -25.79 32.87 -16.58
CA ARG A 594 -27.20 33.26 -16.80
C ARG A 594 -27.29 34.70 -17.33
N THR A 595 -26.90 34.94 -18.58
CA THR A 595 -27.15 36.23 -19.25
C THR A 595 -28.65 36.37 -19.55
N ARG A 596 -29.36 37.21 -18.79
CA ARG A 596 -30.74 37.58 -19.12
C ARG A 596 -30.76 38.71 -20.16
N SER A 597 -31.63 38.57 -21.14
CA SER A 597 -31.75 39.44 -22.30
C SER A 597 -32.26 40.84 -21.94
N HIS A 598 -31.48 41.87 -22.28
CA HIS A 598 -32.03 43.18 -22.62
C HIS A 598 -32.47 43.17 -24.10
N PRO A 599 -33.72 43.54 -24.45
CA PRO A 599 -33.98 44.18 -25.72
C PRO A 599 -33.50 45.63 -25.61
N GLY A 600 -32.69 46.08 -26.56
CA GLY A 600 -32.03 47.38 -26.45
C GLY A 600 -32.97 48.58 -26.61
N PHE A 601 -32.80 49.59 -25.76
CA PHE A 601 -32.92 50.97 -26.16
C PHE A 601 -31.69 51.73 -25.65
N VAL A 602 -30.74 51.99 -26.56
CA VAL A 602 -29.60 52.86 -26.28
C VAL A 602 -30.11 54.30 -26.39
N VAL A 603 -30.33 54.95 -25.24
CA VAL A 603 -30.33 56.40 -25.14
C VAL A 603 -29.07 56.79 -24.40
N ALA A 604 -28.09 57.30 -25.14
CA ALA A 604 -26.91 57.90 -24.54
C ALA A 604 -27.33 59.19 -23.83
N VAL A 605 -27.36 59.17 -22.50
CA VAL A 605 -27.54 60.38 -21.69
C VAL A 605 -26.22 61.14 -21.64
N LEU A 606 -25.93 61.88 -22.72
CA LEU A 606 -25.20 63.14 -22.57
C LEU A 606 -26.05 64.10 -21.72
N PRO A 607 -25.45 65.08 -21.01
CA PRO A 607 -26.12 65.82 -19.95
C PRO A 607 -27.36 66.55 -20.47
N ILE A 608 -28.54 66.08 -20.05
CA ILE A 608 -29.80 66.74 -20.34
C ILE A 608 -29.89 67.95 -19.42
N ARG A 609 -29.51 69.12 -19.94
CA ARG A 609 -30.10 70.38 -19.48
C ARG A 609 -31.61 70.22 -19.58
N ILE A 610 -32.30 70.14 -18.45
CA ILE A 610 -33.76 70.02 -18.41
C ILE A 610 -34.38 71.36 -18.85
N GLN A 611 -34.49 71.56 -20.17
CA GLN A 611 -35.25 72.67 -20.75
C GLN A 611 -36.75 72.38 -20.61
N THR A 612 -37.29 72.70 -19.43
CA THR A 612 -38.73 72.75 -19.23
C THR A 612 -39.28 74.04 -19.83
N VAL A 613 -40.26 73.89 -20.71
CA VAL A 613 -40.84 74.99 -21.46
C VAL A 613 -42.09 75.51 -20.74
N MET A 614 -42.00 76.73 -20.19
CA MET A 614 -43.14 77.37 -19.54
C MET A 614 -44.13 77.93 -20.59
N VAL A 615 -45.42 77.71 -20.37
CA VAL A 615 -46.53 78.27 -21.17
C VAL A 615 -47.37 79.21 -20.30
N LEU A 616 -47.46 80.47 -20.71
CA LEU A 616 -48.29 81.49 -20.08
C LEU A 616 -49.37 81.99 -21.04
N PRO A 617 -50.66 82.00 -20.64
CA PRO A 617 -51.69 82.69 -21.39
C PRO A 617 -51.54 84.21 -21.19
N ILE A 618 -51.53 84.95 -22.30
CA ILE A 618 -51.54 86.42 -22.30
C ILE A 618 -53.00 86.89 -22.16
N ALA A 619 -53.25 87.85 -21.26
CA ALA A 619 -54.50 88.60 -21.15
C ALA A 619 -54.31 90.03 -21.68
#